data_AF-A0A8T7H043-F1
#
_entry.id   AF-A0A8T7H043-F1
#
_cell.length_a   1.000
_cell.length_b   1.000
_cell.length_c   1.000
_cell.angle_alpha   90.00
_cell.angle_beta   90.00
_cell.angle_gamma   90.00
#
_symmetry.space_group_name_H-M   'P 1'
#
loop_
_entity.id
_entity.type
_entity.pdbx_description
1 polymer ?
#
loop_
_entity_poly.entity_id
_entity_poly.type
_entity_poly.pdbx_seq_one_letter_code
_entity_poly.pdbx_strand_id
1 'polypeptide(L)'
;MARQDTSMAGLAASVLSEVMVVGELAVYSLIAAYWRMLDRGKKAEFIGLENQLAKTLSMEGKVSGELTLRLFHWFDKPAAEAIALTMNPFLPGLTCRPDDARRFVSSDPRIAEALEEPVTGMSQEKVAILAEKLYKLLYDESRSARRPSELIGYAYHTETPGLNDLREAAYKLQALAEVKGLPYTTATASTTLQVAAAATIAYSSTLRGTCEAIYSTHSSKPSPKQEGRLRYIVVQGDNMVLGIVQQQLSLLGDLQNQAVAAAETSNGLTVLLEALLDSYGYAWLKEALGKGCISHIEDTPLARLEPGRCRL
;
A
#
# COMPACT_ATOMS: atom_id res chain seq x y z
N MET A 1 -18.99 -4.09 10.29
CA MET A 1 -17.79 -4.74 10.85
C MET A 1 -17.02 -3.67 11.60
N ALA A 2 -16.72 -3.87 12.89
CA ALA A 2 -15.97 -2.89 13.67
C ALA A 2 -14.58 -2.74 13.03
N ARG A 3 -14.30 -1.55 12.50
CA ARG A 3 -13.02 -1.28 11.86
C ARG A 3 -11.98 -1.23 12.97
N GLN A 4 -10.95 -2.07 12.89
CA GLN A 4 -9.83 -1.97 13.82
C GLN A 4 -9.19 -0.58 13.63
N ASP A 5 -8.98 0.11 14.75
CA ASP A 5 -8.32 1.42 14.79
C ASP A 5 -6.85 1.31 15.20
N THR A 6 -6.36 0.09 15.40
CA THR A 6 -5.00 -0.23 15.81
C THR A 6 -4.53 -1.50 15.12
N SER A 7 -3.25 -1.54 14.73
CA SER A 7 -2.56 -2.71 14.19
C SER A 7 -1.94 -3.55 15.31
N MET A 8 -1.69 -4.83 15.05
CA MET A 8 -0.97 -5.69 16.00
C MET A 8 0.45 -5.19 16.28
N ALA A 9 1.12 -4.60 15.29
CA ALA A 9 2.44 -4.00 15.46
C ALA A 9 2.39 -2.74 16.34
N GLY A 10 1.35 -1.91 16.21
CA GLY A 10 1.10 -0.78 17.09
C GLY A 10 0.88 -1.22 18.54
N LEU A 11 0.00 -2.20 18.74
CA LEU A 11 -0.22 -2.79 20.07
C LEU A 11 1.06 -3.38 20.67
N ALA A 12 1.81 -4.17 19.89
CA ALA A 12 3.05 -4.77 20.36
C ALA A 12 4.10 -3.71 20.74
N ALA A 13 4.29 -2.68 19.92
CA ALA A 13 5.21 -1.58 20.24
C ALA A 13 4.77 -0.82 21.48
N SER A 14 3.47 -0.53 21.65
CA SER A 14 2.96 0.13 22.86
C SER A 14 3.17 -0.71 24.13
N VAL A 15 2.97 -2.03 24.07
CA VAL A 15 3.25 -2.91 25.22
C VAL A 15 4.74 -2.96 25.51
N LEU A 16 5.59 -3.04 24.48
CA LEU A 16 7.03 -3.04 24.64
C LEU A 16 7.56 -1.71 25.19
N SER A 17 6.95 -0.58 24.85
CA SER A 17 7.39 0.74 25.34
C SER A 17 7.22 0.91 26.85
N GLU A 18 6.35 0.15 27.49
CA GLU A 18 6.21 0.14 28.95
C GLU A 18 7.37 -0.57 29.65
N VAL A 19 8.11 -1.42 28.93
CA VAL A 19 9.13 -2.31 29.51
C VAL A 19 10.54 -1.98 28.97
N MET A 20 10.64 -1.44 27.77
CA MET A 20 11.91 -1.14 27.10
C MET A 20 11.82 0.03 26.13
N VAL A 21 12.99 0.62 25.81
CA VAL A 21 13.10 1.61 24.75
C VAL A 21 12.94 0.91 23.39
N VAL A 22 11.77 1.07 22.76
CA VAL A 22 11.46 0.44 21.46
C VAL A 22 12.29 1.05 20.31
N GLY A 23 12.82 2.26 20.49
CA GLY A 23 13.87 2.75 19.60
C GLY A 23 13.35 3.01 18.19
N GLU A 24 14.16 2.65 17.20
CA GLU A 24 13.80 2.67 15.77
C GLU A 24 12.81 1.54 15.39
N LEU A 25 12.67 0.49 16.22
CA LEU A 25 11.78 -0.63 15.89
C LEU A 25 10.30 -0.21 15.89
N ALA A 26 9.94 0.81 16.66
CA ALA A 26 8.57 1.37 16.65
C ALA A 26 8.20 2.03 15.30
N VAL A 27 9.19 2.37 14.46
CA VAL A 27 8.94 2.83 13.09
C VAL A 27 8.23 1.76 12.27
N TYR A 28 8.54 0.47 12.48
CA TYR A 28 7.86 -0.63 11.81
C TYR A 28 6.37 -0.70 12.15
N SER A 29 5.97 -0.23 13.32
CA SER A 29 4.55 -0.14 13.68
C SER A 29 3.81 0.89 12.84
N LEU A 30 4.45 2.03 12.51
CA LEU A 30 3.88 3.01 11.58
C LEU A 30 3.87 2.51 10.14
N ILE A 31 4.89 1.74 9.73
CA ILE A 31 4.92 1.09 8.42
C ILE A 31 3.77 0.06 8.30
N ALA A 32 3.57 -0.76 9.33
CA ALA A 32 2.45 -1.70 9.39
C ALA A 32 1.08 -0.98 9.43
N ALA A 33 1.02 0.19 10.05
CA ALA A 33 -0.17 1.04 10.05
C ALA A 33 -0.55 1.49 8.63
N TYR A 34 0.44 1.84 7.80
CA TYR A 34 0.22 2.18 6.40
C TYR A 34 -0.28 1.00 5.57
N TRP A 35 0.26 -0.20 5.79
CA TRP A 35 -0.27 -1.43 5.18
C TRP A 35 -1.76 -1.57 5.51
N ARG A 36 -2.16 -1.35 6.78
CA ARG A 36 -3.55 -1.45 7.25
C ARG A 36 -4.42 -0.21 6.94
N MET A 37 -3.90 0.78 6.22
CA MET A 37 -4.57 2.06 5.95
C MET A 37 -5.12 2.76 7.21
N LEU A 38 -4.35 2.79 8.29
CA LEU A 38 -4.71 3.46 9.54
C LEU A 38 -4.40 4.96 9.52
N ASP A 39 -3.81 5.48 8.45
CA ASP A 39 -3.57 6.90 8.13
C ASP A 39 -4.82 7.64 7.65
N ARG A 40 -5.97 7.33 8.25
CA ARG A 40 -7.31 7.81 7.82
C ARG A 40 -7.91 8.85 8.76
N GLY A 41 -7.12 9.38 9.68
CA GLY A 41 -7.51 10.42 10.62
C GLY A 41 -7.74 11.78 9.93
N LYS A 42 -7.95 12.81 10.76
CA LYS A 42 -8.03 14.18 10.27
C LYS A 42 -6.71 14.52 9.56
N LYS A 43 -6.77 15.13 8.37
CA LYS A 43 -5.58 15.43 7.54
C LYS A 43 -4.72 14.18 7.25
N ALA A 44 -5.32 12.99 7.21
CA ALA A 44 -4.62 11.72 7.02
C ALA A 44 -3.57 11.39 8.09
N GLU A 45 -3.75 11.89 9.32
CA GLU A 45 -3.00 11.41 10.47
C GLU A 45 -3.30 9.93 10.73
N PHE A 46 -2.37 9.25 11.39
CA PHE A 46 -2.67 7.95 12.00
C PHE A 46 -3.81 8.08 13.03
N ILE A 47 -4.53 6.99 13.24
CA ILE A 47 -5.54 6.85 14.29
C ILE A 47 -5.05 5.90 15.39
N GLY A 48 -5.80 5.77 16.49
CA GLY A 48 -5.50 4.78 17.53
C GLY A 48 -4.13 4.95 18.20
N LEU A 49 -3.47 3.82 18.47
CA LEU A 49 -2.15 3.78 19.12
C LEU A 49 -1.06 4.30 18.18
N GLU A 50 -1.22 4.11 16.88
CA GLU A 50 -0.30 4.56 15.85
C GLU A 50 -0.14 6.08 15.85
N ASN A 51 -1.22 6.83 16.14
CA ASN A 51 -1.11 8.28 16.31
C ASN A 51 -0.24 8.67 17.51
N GLN A 52 -0.36 7.92 18.61
CA GLN A 52 0.45 8.17 19.80
C GLN A 52 1.92 7.84 19.53
N LEU A 53 2.18 6.69 18.89
CA LEU A 53 3.52 6.28 18.46
C LEU A 53 4.15 7.30 17.51
N ALA A 54 3.40 7.79 16.52
CA ALA A 54 3.89 8.81 15.59
C ALA A 54 4.33 10.08 16.34
N LYS A 55 3.52 10.56 17.29
CA LYS A 55 3.87 11.73 18.11
C LYS A 55 5.12 11.48 18.97
N THR A 56 5.21 10.32 19.62
CA THR A 56 6.38 9.95 20.43
C THR A 56 7.64 9.91 19.57
N LEU A 57 7.59 9.21 18.43
CA LEU A 57 8.73 9.11 17.52
C LEU A 57 9.14 10.46 16.92
N SER A 58 8.19 11.38 16.72
CA SER A 58 8.49 12.75 16.33
C SER A 58 9.16 13.56 17.42
N MET A 59 8.73 13.43 18.68
CA MET A 59 9.42 14.08 19.82
C MET A 59 10.84 13.55 20.00
N GLU A 60 11.08 12.28 19.66
CA GLU A 60 12.40 11.64 19.72
C GLU A 60 13.27 11.93 18.48
N GLY A 61 12.76 12.67 17.48
CA GLY A 61 13.48 12.98 16.26
C GLY A 61 13.69 11.79 15.31
N LYS A 62 12.95 10.70 15.48
CA LYS A 62 13.07 9.48 14.65
C LYS A 62 12.13 9.47 13.45
N VAL A 63 11.00 10.16 13.56
CA VAL A 63 10.00 10.27 12.49
C VAL A 63 9.56 11.71 12.37
N SER A 64 9.62 12.25 11.16
CA SER A 64 9.13 13.59 10.85
C SER A 64 7.85 13.48 10.05
N GLY A 65 6.84 14.28 10.40
CA GLY A 65 5.56 14.34 9.71
C GLY A 65 5.27 15.74 9.22
N GLU A 66 5.07 15.90 7.91
CA GLU A 66 4.74 17.20 7.31
C GLU A 66 3.38 17.14 6.60
N LEU A 67 2.56 18.17 6.74
CA LEU A 67 1.30 18.30 6.01
C LEU A 67 1.58 18.76 4.57
N THR A 68 1.55 17.84 3.63
CA THR A 68 1.93 18.10 2.24
C THR A 68 1.28 17.10 1.27
N LEU A 69 1.78 17.02 0.03
CA LEU A 69 1.42 15.97 -0.90
C LEU A 69 2.03 14.64 -0.48
N ARG A 70 1.21 13.59 -0.46
CA ARG A 70 1.55 12.27 0.08
C ARG A 70 2.04 11.33 -1.03
N LEU A 71 2.93 11.84 -1.88
CA LEU A 71 3.56 11.10 -2.96
C LEU A 71 4.82 10.38 -2.45
N PHE A 72 5.15 9.25 -3.05
CA PHE A 72 6.37 8.53 -2.72
C PHE A 72 7.59 9.36 -3.09
N HIS A 73 8.58 9.41 -2.18
CA HIS A 73 9.81 10.19 -2.35
C HIS A 73 9.58 11.68 -2.59
N TRP A 74 8.45 12.22 -2.09
CA TRP A 74 8.10 13.62 -2.28
C TRP A 74 9.19 14.61 -1.84
N PHE A 75 9.93 14.28 -0.78
CA PHE A 75 10.98 15.14 -0.24
C PHE A 75 12.31 15.04 -1.00
N ASP A 76 12.53 13.98 -1.77
CA ASP A 76 13.84 13.62 -2.32
C ASP A 76 13.89 13.66 -3.85
N LYS A 77 12.74 13.65 -4.52
CA LYS A 77 12.64 13.50 -5.98
C LYS A 77 11.85 14.64 -6.62
N PRO A 78 12.12 14.98 -7.89
CA PRO A 78 11.27 15.89 -8.64
C PRO A 78 9.83 15.38 -8.73
N ALA A 79 8.87 16.29 -8.87
CA ALA A 79 7.44 15.94 -8.78
C ALA A 79 7.02 14.87 -9.81
N ALA A 80 7.53 14.95 -11.05
CA ALA A 80 7.22 13.95 -12.07
C ALA A 80 7.72 12.54 -11.72
N GLU A 81 8.88 12.43 -11.07
CA GLU A 81 9.42 11.14 -10.62
C GLU A 81 8.62 10.62 -9.41
N ALA A 82 8.34 11.47 -8.43
CA ALA A 82 7.49 11.12 -7.28
C ALA A 82 6.11 10.62 -7.71
N ILE A 83 5.46 11.31 -8.67
CA ILE A 83 4.18 10.90 -9.26
C ILE A 83 4.28 9.51 -9.90
N ALA A 84 5.32 9.28 -10.72
CA ALA A 84 5.49 8.01 -11.41
C ALA A 84 5.77 6.84 -10.44
N LEU A 85 6.43 7.10 -9.31
CA LEU A 85 6.74 6.08 -8.30
C LEU A 85 5.58 5.81 -7.33
N THR A 86 4.64 6.75 -7.19
CA THR A 86 3.57 6.66 -6.19
C THR A 86 2.58 5.56 -6.53
N MET A 87 2.53 4.53 -5.68
CA MET A 87 1.55 3.43 -5.77
C MET A 87 0.33 3.64 -4.88
N ASN A 88 0.37 4.59 -3.94
CA ASN A 88 -0.73 4.88 -3.03
C ASN A 88 -0.88 6.39 -2.86
N PRO A 89 -1.94 7.02 -3.42
CA PRO A 89 -2.91 6.40 -4.32
C PRO A 89 -2.27 6.00 -5.65
N PHE A 90 -2.70 4.89 -6.25
CA PHE A 90 -2.38 4.61 -7.65
C PHE A 90 -3.03 5.68 -8.53
N LEU A 91 -2.26 6.29 -9.42
CA LEU A 91 -2.65 7.38 -10.31
C LEU A 91 -2.81 6.81 -11.73
N PRO A 92 -4.03 6.46 -12.19
CA PRO A 92 -4.22 5.87 -13.51
C PRO A 92 -3.65 6.75 -14.61
N GLY A 93 -2.77 6.17 -15.42
CA GLY A 93 -2.10 6.84 -16.54
C GLY A 93 -0.78 7.51 -16.15
N LEU A 94 -0.44 7.61 -14.87
CA LEU A 94 0.79 8.26 -14.40
C LEU A 94 1.71 7.31 -13.60
N THR A 95 1.14 6.51 -12.69
CA THR A 95 1.93 5.55 -11.89
C THR A 95 2.62 4.53 -12.81
N CYS A 96 3.91 4.27 -12.57
CA CYS A 96 4.80 3.48 -13.44
C CYS A 96 4.97 4.02 -14.87
N ARG A 97 4.60 5.28 -15.15
CA ARG A 97 4.72 5.90 -16.48
C ARG A 97 5.45 7.24 -16.40
N PRO A 98 6.80 7.22 -16.31
CA PRO A 98 7.59 8.43 -16.08
C PRO A 98 7.40 9.50 -17.17
N ASP A 99 7.25 9.10 -18.43
CA ASP A 99 7.03 10.04 -19.54
C ASP A 99 5.66 10.72 -19.45
N ASP A 100 4.61 9.98 -19.08
CA ASP A 100 3.26 10.53 -18.91
C ASP A 100 3.20 11.43 -17.67
N ALA A 101 3.91 11.09 -16.58
CA ALA A 101 4.06 11.95 -15.42
C ALA A 101 4.78 13.28 -15.76
N ARG A 102 5.86 13.24 -16.57
CA ARG A 102 6.53 14.45 -17.07
C ARG A 102 5.61 15.31 -17.93
N ARG A 103 4.84 14.69 -18.85
CA ARG A 103 3.84 15.41 -19.67
C ARG A 103 2.74 16.02 -18.80
N PHE A 104 2.29 15.30 -17.78
CA PHE A 104 1.27 15.77 -16.85
C PHE A 104 1.70 17.01 -16.09
N VAL A 105 2.94 17.05 -15.58
CA VAL A 105 3.49 18.23 -14.88
C VAL A 105 3.74 19.39 -15.86
N SER A 106 4.42 19.13 -16.99
CA SER A 106 4.73 20.16 -17.99
C SER A 106 3.51 20.80 -18.67
N SER A 107 2.36 20.11 -18.68
CA SER A 107 1.12 20.64 -19.27
C SER A 107 0.56 21.88 -18.57
N ASP A 108 1.01 22.20 -17.36
CA ASP A 108 0.59 23.41 -16.65
C ASP A 108 1.81 24.30 -16.32
N PRO A 109 1.94 25.47 -16.96
CA PRO A 109 3.11 26.33 -16.82
C PRO A 109 3.33 26.82 -15.38
N ARG A 110 2.29 26.80 -14.53
CA ARG A 110 2.40 27.23 -13.12
C ARG A 110 3.21 26.24 -12.27
N ILE A 111 3.31 24.99 -12.71
CA ILE A 111 4.01 23.90 -12.01
C ILE A 111 5.09 23.24 -12.86
N ALA A 112 5.36 23.73 -14.07
CA ALA A 112 6.34 23.13 -14.99
C ALA A 112 7.76 23.10 -14.40
N GLU A 113 8.14 24.08 -13.57
CA GLU A 113 9.43 24.12 -12.88
C GLU A 113 9.63 22.94 -11.91
N ALA A 114 8.55 22.28 -11.45
CA ALA A 114 8.60 21.11 -10.57
C ALA A 114 9.15 19.84 -11.26
N LEU A 115 9.53 19.93 -12.54
CA LEU A 115 10.15 18.84 -13.30
C LEU A 115 11.60 18.57 -12.89
N GLU A 116 12.32 19.60 -12.45
CA GLU A 116 13.78 19.54 -12.26
C GLU A 116 14.20 19.74 -10.81
N GLU A 117 13.39 20.44 -10.01
CA GLU A 117 13.71 20.72 -8.62
C GLU A 117 13.08 19.69 -7.66
N PRO A 118 13.81 19.28 -6.59
CA PRO A 118 13.21 18.58 -5.47
C PRO A 118 12.07 19.40 -4.87
N VAL A 119 11.01 18.72 -4.46
CA VAL A 119 9.77 19.41 -4.10
C VAL A 119 9.85 20.19 -2.79
N THR A 120 10.88 19.96 -1.99
CA THR A 120 11.19 20.80 -0.81
C THR A 120 11.37 22.29 -1.15
N GLY A 121 11.64 22.63 -2.43
CA GLY A 121 11.68 24.01 -2.92
C GLY A 121 10.35 24.58 -3.43
N MET A 122 9.27 23.80 -3.54
CA MET A 122 8.02 24.28 -4.11
C MET A 122 7.22 25.15 -3.13
N SER A 123 6.74 26.30 -3.62
CA SER A 123 5.76 27.12 -2.88
C SER A 123 4.46 26.34 -2.62
N GLN A 124 3.80 26.64 -1.50
CA GLN A 124 2.50 26.02 -1.13
C GLN A 124 1.42 26.20 -2.21
N GLU A 125 1.44 27.32 -2.96
CA GLU A 125 0.55 27.55 -4.10
C GLU A 125 0.76 26.50 -5.20
N LYS A 126 2.00 26.22 -5.58
CA LYS A 126 2.33 25.20 -6.58
C LYS A 126 1.94 23.80 -6.11
N VAL A 127 2.16 23.49 -4.83
CA VAL A 127 1.73 22.22 -4.22
C VAL A 127 0.21 22.07 -4.30
N ALA A 128 -0.55 23.13 -4.00
CA ALA A 128 -2.01 23.12 -4.10
C ALA A 128 -2.50 22.90 -5.54
N ILE A 129 -1.91 23.58 -6.52
CA ILE A 129 -2.25 23.42 -7.94
C ILE A 129 -2.00 21.97 -8.40
N LEU A 130 -0.84 21.41 -8.05
CA LEU A 130 -0.53 20.01 -8.40
C LEU A 130 -1.51 19.05 -7.72
N ALA A 131 -1.82 19.27 -6.44
CA ALA A 131 -2.76 18.45 -5.70
C ALA A 131 -4.17 18.48 -6.29
N GLU A 132 -4.64 19.64 -6.73
CA GLU A 132 -5.93 19.78 -7.41
C GLU A 132 -5.96 19.00 -8.73
N LYS A 133 -4.91 19.14 -9.57
CA LYS A 133 -4.81 18.38 -10.83
C LYS A 133 -4.80 16.87 -10.58
N LEU A 134 -4.00 16.40 -9.62
CA LEU A 134 -3.93 14.98 -9.27
C LEU A 134 -5.26 14.46 -8.70
N TYR A 135 -5.93 15.26 -7.88
CA TYR A 135 -7.22 14.87 -7.32
C TYR A 135 -8.29 14.79 -8.40
N LYS A 136 -8.31 15.74 -9.34
CA LYS A 136 -9.21 15.69 -10.49
C LYS A 136 -8.99 14.42 -11.32
N LEU A 137 -7.75 14.07 -11.63
CA LEU A 137 -7.42 12.81 -12.31
C LEU A 137 -7.98 11.60 -11.55
N LEU A 138 -7.73 11.51 -10.25
CA LEU A 138 -8.25 10.41 -9.43
C LEU A 138 -9.76 10.35 -9.41
N TYR A 139 -10.42 11.51 -9.32
CA TYR A 139 -11.88 11.61 -9.33
C TYR A 139 -12.47 11.13 -10.67
N ASP A 140 -11.88 11.55 -11.78
CA ASP A 140 -12.36 11.23 -13.13
C ASP A 140 -12.15 9.74 -13.48
N GLU A 141 -11.05 9.13 -13.01
CA GLU A 141 -10.69 7.74 -13.35
C GLU A 141 -11.22 6.69 -12.34
N SER A 142 -11.61 7.09 -11.13
CA SER A 142 -12.07 6.13 -10.10
C SER A 142 -13.55 5.82 -10.20
N ARG A 143 -13.93 4.58 -9.84
CA ARG A 143 -15.34 4.14 -9.74
C ARG A 143 -15.90 4.25 -8.32
N SER A 144 -15.05 4.59 -7.36
CA SER A 144 -15.36 4.83 -5.97
C SER A 144 -15.16 6.31 -5.65
N ALA A 145 -15.86 6.78 -4.62
CA ALA A 145 -15.65 8.14 -4.12
C ALA A 145 -14.22 8.31 -3.59
N ARG A 146 -13.49 9.30 -4.11
CA ARG A 146 -12.11 9.63 -3.69
C ARG A 146 -12.10 10.77 -2.70
N ARG A 147 -11.23 10.69 -1.71
CA ARG A 147 -11.04 11.71 -0.67
C ARG A 147 -9.79 12.54 -0.96
N PRO A 148 -9.84 13.87 -0.82
CA PRO A 148 -8.65 14.72 -0.95
C PRO A 148 -7.50 14.29 -0.01
N SER A 149 -7.84 13.71 1.15
CA SER A 149 -6.88 13.21 2.14
C SER A 149 -5.98 12.06 1.64
N GLU A 150 -6.33 11.44 0.51
CA GLU A 150 -5.50 10.42 -0.12
C GLU A 150 -4.24 11.02 -0.76
N LEU A 151 -4.34 12.28 -1.22
CA LEU A 151 -3.27 13.05 -1.84
C LEU A 151 -2.66 14.09 -0.89
N ILE A 152 -3.49 14.80 -0.11
CA ILE A 152 -3.02 15.87 0.79
C ILE A 152 -3.18 15.42 2.24
N GLY A 153 -2.10 15.44 3.02
CA GLY A 153 -2.15 15.07 4.42
C GLY A 153 -0.77 14.92 5.01
N TYR A 154 -0.69 14.34 6.21
CA TYR A 154 0.61 14.05 6.81
C TYR A 154 1.35 13.00 5.98
N ALA A 155 2.56 13.36 5.54
CA ALA A 155 3.55 12.49 4.96
C ALA A 155 4.64 12.27 6.02
N TYR A 156 4.78 11.02 6.47
CA TYR A 156 5.73 10.64 7.51
C TYR A 156 6.98 10.03 6.91
N HIS A 157 8.14 10.52 7.32
CA HIS A 157 9.46 10.05 6.89
C HIS A 157 10.40 9.78 8.06
N THR A 158 11.42 8.96 7.83
CA THR A 158 12.49 8.60 8.78
C THR A 158 13.85 8.75 8.11
N GLU A 159 14.90 8.87 8.91
CA GLU A 159 16.28 8.81 8.42
C GLU A 159 16.79 7.37 8.25
N THR A 160 16.00 6.35 8.63
CA THR A 160 16.35 4.94 8.46
C THR A 160 16.61 4.61 6.97
N PRO A 161 17.85 4.28 6.58
CA PRO A 161 18.20 4.08 5.18
C PRO A 161 17.35 2.99 4.52
N GLY A 162 16.77 3.32 3.36
CA GLY A 162 15.95 2.40 2.56
C GLY A 162 14.47 2.34 2.96
N LEU A 163 14.11 2.93 4.11
CA LEU A 163 12.74 3.05 4.62
C LEU A 163 12.32 4.52 4.80
N ASN A 164 13.01 5.44 4.13
CA ASN A 164 12.87 6.88 4.35
C ASN A 164 11.42 7.36 4.24
N ASP A 165 10.69 6.93 3.21
CA ASP A 165 9.25 7.15 3.09
C ASP A 165 8.50 5.97 3.73
N LEU A 166 7.80 6.21 4.84
CA LEU A 166 7.13 5.15 5.59
C LEU A 166 5.94 4.53 4.83
N ARG A 167 5.31 5.30 3.92
CA ARG A 167 4.18 4.81 3.10
C ARG A 167 4.68 3.90 1.99
N GLU A 168 5.80 4.25 1.36
CA GLU A 168 6.48 3.38 0.39
C GLU A 168 7.08 2.14 1.09
N ALA A 169 7.66 2.31 2.28
CA ALA A 169 8.23 1.23 3.07
C ALA A 169 7.21 0.10 3.33
N ALA A 170 5.93 0.44 3.51
CA ALA A 170 4.87 -0.55 3.66
C ALA A 170 4.72 -1.44 2.42
N TYR A 171 4.83 -0.84 1.23
CA TYR A 171 4.74 -1.52 -0.06
C TYR A 171 5.98 -2.39 -0.29
N LYS A 172 7.16 -1.89 0.11
CA LYS A 172 8.40 -2.66 0.08
C LYS A 172 8.35 -3.90 0.96
N LEU A 173 7.89 -3.76 2.21
CA LEU A 173 7.77 -4.91 3.12
C LEU A 173 6.71 -5.90 2.67
N GLN A 174 5.60 -5.44 2.10
CA GLN A 174 4.58 -6.31 1.52
C GLN A 174 5.13 -7.10 0.33
N ALA A 175 5.89 -6.45 -0.56
CA ALA A 175 6.57 -7.13 -1.65
C ALA A 175 7.55 -8.21 -1.13
N LEU A 176 8.32 -7.89 -0.08
CA LEU A 176 9.20 -8.86 0.55
C LEU A 176 8.44 -10.07 1.12
N ALA A 177 7.34 -9.82 1.82
CA ALA A 177 6.49 -10.87 2.40
C ALA A 177 5.92 -11.82 1.34
N GLU A 178 5.49 -11.31 0.19
CA GLU A 178 4.93 -12.14 -0.89
C GLU A 178 6.01 -12.87 -1.70
N VAL A 179 7.17 -12.25 -1.91
CA VAL A 179 8.26 -12.82 -2.74
C VAL A 179 9.13 -13.81 -1.97
N LYS A 180 9.39 -13.54 -0.68
CA LYS A 180 10.32 -14.33 0.15
C LYS A 180 9.65 -15.01 1.33
N GLY A 181 8.50 -14.50 1.77
CA GLY A 181 7.80 -14.96 2.96
C GLY A 181 7.88 -14.00 4.14
N LEU A 182 6.89 -14.10 5.03
CA LEU A 182 6.76 -13.33 6.27
C LEU A 182 7.98 -13.40 7.19
N PRO A 183 8.67 -14.54 7.39
CA PRO A 183 9.85 -14.59 8.26
C PRO A 183 10.95 -13.58 7.85
N TYR A 184 11.10 -13.32 6.54
CA TYR A 184 12.08 -12.38 6.01
C TYR A 184 11.77 -10.91 6.30
N THR A 185 10.55 -10.60 6.73
CA THR A 185 10.16 -9.23 7.14
C THR A 185 10.50 -8.92 8.60
N THR A 186 10.98 -9.90 9.36
CA THR A 186 11.30 -9.73 10.77
C THR A 186 12.60 -8.96 10.95
N ALA A 187 12.51 -7.75 11.50
CA ALA A 187 13.67 -6.93 11.81
C ALA A 187 14.02 -6.97 13.30
N THR A 188 15.31 -7.03 13.59
CA THR A 188 15.89 -6.70 14.90
C THR A 188 16.76 -5.46 14.74
N ALA A 189 17.23 -4.89 15.85
CA ALA A 189 18.14 -3.73 15.81
C ALA A 189 19.37 -3.97 14.91
N SER A 190 19.86 -5.21 14.79
CA SER A 190 21.02 -5.55 13.95
C SER A 190 20.68 -5.92 12.50
N THR A 191 19.41 -6.17 12.17
CA THR A 191 19.01 -6.63 10.82
C THR A 191 18.16 -5.63 10.04
N THR A 192 17.77 -4.49 10.64
CA THR A 192 16.94 -3.45 10.00
C THR A 192 17.41 -3.08 8.59
N LEU A 193 18.70 -2.81 8.40
CA LEU A 193 19.24 -2.41 7.09
C LEU A 193 19.18 -3.54 6.05
N GLN A 194 19.36 -4.79 6.49
CA GLN A 194 19.29 -5.96 5.61
C GLN A 194 17.85 -6.20 5.14
N VAL A 195 16.89 -6.08 6.05
CA VAL A 195 15.45 -6.16 5.74
C VAL A 195 15.05 -5.04 4.77
N ALA A 196 15.48 -3.80 5.03
CA ALA A 196 15.20 -2.65 4.15
C ALA A 196 15.77 -2.84 2.74
N ALA A 197 17.01 -3.33 2.62
CA ALA A 197 17.63 -3.63 1.33
C ALA A 197 16.90 -4.76 0.59
N ALA A 198 16.60 -5.87 1.28
CA ALA A 198 15.85 -6.98 0.70
C ALA A 198 14.45 -6.56 0.22
N ALA A 199 13.77 -5.73 1.01
CA ALA A 199 12.46 -5.19 0.68
C ALA A 199 12.50 -4.27 -0.55
N THR A 200 13.53 -3.43 -0.65
CA THR A 200 13.74 -2.58 -1.84
C THR A 200 13.97 -3.42 -3.10
N ILE A 201 14.77 -4.49 -3.01
CA ILE A 201 15.02 -5.40 -4.13
C ILE A 201 13.73 -6.12 -4.55
N ALA A 202 12.99 -6.68 -3.58
CA ALA A 202 11.73 -7.37 -3.85
C ALA A 202 10.72 -6.44 -4.54
N TYR A 203 10.54 -5.23 -4.01
CA TYR A 203 9.64 -4.22 -4.58
C TYR A 203 10.05 -3.81 -6.00
N SER A 204 11.34 -3.51 -6.21
CA SER A 204 11.84 -3.08 -7.52
C SER A 204 11.66 -4.18 -8.58
N SER A 205 11.86 -5.44 -8.19
CA SER A 205 11.68 -6.58 -9.08
C SER A 205 10.22 -6.82 -9.48
N THR A 206 9.26 -6.45 -8.63
CA THR A 206 7.83 -6.73 -8.80
C THR A 206 6.99 -5.52 -9.24
N LEU A 207 7.56 -4.31 -9.19
CA LEU A 207 6.84 -3.05 -9.44
C LEU A 207 6.18 -3.02 -10.81
N ARG A 208 6.90 -3.43 -11.87
CA ARG A 208 6.37 -3.45 -13.24
C ARG A 208 5.16 -4.38 -13.36
N GLY A 209 5.31 -5.63 -12.93
CA GLY A 209 4.23 -6.62 -12.99
C GLY A 209 3.00 -6.20 -12.17
N THR A 210 3.24 -5.60 -11.00
CA THR A 210 2.17 -5.03 -10.16
C THR A 210 1.41 -3.90 -10.87
N CYS A 211 2.12 -2.97 -11.50
CA CYS A 211 1.51 -1.89 -12.26
C CYS A 211 0.73 -2.40 -13.48
N GLU A 212 1.30 -3.33 -14.25
CA GLU A 212 0.64 -3.95 -15.40
C GLU A 212 -0.65 -4.68 -15.00
N ALA A 213 -0.64 -5.40 -13.88
CA ALA A 213 -1.81 -6.09 -13.36
C ALA A 213 -2.93 -5.13 -12.94
N ILE A 214 -2.59 -4.00 -12.30
CA ILE A 214 -3.57 -2.96 -11.95
C ILE A 214 -4.12 -2.33 -13.24
N TYR A 215 -3.26 -1.93 -14.18
CA TYR A 215 -3.68 -1.30 -15.43
C TYR A 215 -4.58 -2.20 -16.27
N SER A 216 -4.20 -3.46 -16.47
CA SER A 216 -4.94 -4.43 -17.29
C SER A 216 -6.31 -4.69 -16.69
N THR A 217 -6.38 -4.89 -15.37
CA THR A 217 -7.62 -5.15 -14.65
C THR A 217 -8.54 -3.93 -14.64
N HIS A 218 -8.00 -2.75 -14.33
CA HIS A 218 -8.76 -1.50 -14.31
C HIS A 218 -9.35 -1.20 -15.69
N SER A 219 -8.58 -1.38 -16.76
CA SER A 219 -9.01 -1.09 -18.14
C SER A 219 -10.04 -2.11 -18.65
N SER A 220 -9.83 -3.40 -18.40
CA SER A 220 -10.67 -4.48 -18.94
C SER A 220 -12.01 -4.66 -18.19
N LYS A 221 -12.11 -4.16 -16.96
CA LYS A 221 -13.34 -4.23 -16.13
C LYS A 221 -13.88 -5.65 -16.01
N PRO A 222 -13.06 -6.63 -15.59
CA PRO A 222 -13.51 -8.02 -15.53
C PRO A 222 -14.67 -8.16 -14.56
N SER A 223 -15.67 -8.94 -14.95
CA SER A 223 -16.78 -9.29 -14.06
C SER A 223 -16.31 -10.26 -12.98
N PRO A 224 -16.67 -10.05 -11.70
CA PRO A 224 -16.33 -11.00 -10.65
C PRO A 224 -16.91 -12.38 -10.93
N LYS A 225 -16.09 -13.41 -10.78
CA LYS A 225 -16.52 -14.81 -10.71
C LYS A 225 -17.12 -15.08 -9.32
N GLN A 226 -18.07 -16.00 -9.24
CA GLN A 226 -18.72 -16.37 -7.98
C GLN A 226 -18.78 -17.89 -7.82
N GLU A 227 -18.40 -18.36 -6.64
CA GLU A 227 -18.50 -19.75 -6.24
C GLU A 227 -18.94 -19.87 -4.79
N GLY A 228 -20.15 -20.40 -4.58
CA GLY A 228 -20.81 -20.30 -3.28
C GLY A 228 -20.90 -18.83 -2.85
N ARG A 229 -20.32 -18.53 -1.69
CA ARG A 229 -20.24 -17.17 -1.14
C ARG A 229 -19.02 -16.39 -1.61
N LEU A 230 -18.00 -17.07 -2.14
CA LEU A 230 -16.77 -16.43 -2.58
C LEU A 230 -16.98 -15.70 -3.90
N ARG A 231 -16.52 -14.46 -3.96
CA ARG A 231 -16.44 -13.64 -5.17
C ARG A 231 -15.00 -13.22 -5.39
N TYR A 232 -14.54 -13.35 -6.62
CA TYR A 232 -13.17 -12.98 -6.96
C TYR A 232 -13.03 -12.47 -8.40
N ILE A 233 -12.02 -11.65 -8.63
CA ILE A 233 -11.60 -11.18 -9.96
C ILE A 233 -10.24 -11.80 -10.25
N VAL A 234 -10.10 -12.45 -11.41
CA VAL A 234 -8.80 -12.94 -11.84
C VAL A 234 -7.99 -11.76 -12.38
N VAL A 235 -6.85 -11.49 -11.76
CA VAL A 235 -5.88 -10.49 -12.20
C VAL A 235 -4.78 -11.18 -12.98
N GLN A 236 -4.41 -10.58 -14.12
CA GLN A 236 -3.40 -11.11 -15.03
C GLN A 236 -2.13 -10.27 -14.92
N GLY A 237 -0.98 -10.92 -14.78
CA GLY A 237 0.32 -10.28 -14.67
C GLY A 237 1.36 -11.24 -14.13
N ASP A 238 2.60 -11.10 -14.59
CA ASP A 238 3.73 -11.87 -14.09
C ASP A 238 4.45 -11.09 -13.00
N ASN A 239 4.99 -11.79 -11.99
CA ASN A 239 5.84 -11.22 -10.95
C ASN A 239 5.25 -9.95 -10.29
N MET A 240 3.99 -10.04 -9.85
CA MET A 240 3.27 -8.96 -9.17
C MET A 240 3.14 -9.21 -7.66
N VAL A 241 2.89 -8.15 -6.90
CA VAL A 241 2.52 -8.21 -5.48
C VAL A 241 1.00 -8.13 -5.38
N LEU A 242 0.35 -9.27 -5.14
CA LEU A 242 -1.11 -9.40 -5.17
C LEU A 242 -1.78 -8.54 -4.10
N GLY A 243 -1.15 -8.35 -2.94
CA GLY A 243 -1.68 -7.49 -1.89
C GLY A 243 -1.73 -6.02 -2.29
N ILE A 244 -0.73 -5.52 -3.02
CA ILE A 244 -0.73 -4.17 -3.57
C ILE A 244 -1.80 -4.05 -4.67
N VAL A 245 -1.90 -5.05 -5.55
CA VAL A 245 -2.95 -5.09 -6.60
C VAL A 245 -4.34 -5.06 -5.98
N GLN A 246 -4.62 -5.94 -5.02
CA GLN A 246 -5.87 -5.98 -4.24
C GLN A 246 -6.19 -4.61 -3.64
N GLN A 247 -5.20 -3.99 -2.99
CA GLN A 247 -5.37 -2.72 -2.32
C GLN A 247 -5.78 -1.61 -3.30
N GLN A 248 -5.05 -1.47 -4.41
CA GLN A 248 -5.27 -0.39 -5.36
C GLN A 248 -6.55 -0.59 -6.17
N LEU A 249 -6.88 -1.81 -6.59
CA LEU A 249 -8.14 -2.09 -7.25
C LEU A 249 -9.35 -1.86 -6.33
N SER A 250 -9.21 -2.11 -5.03
CA SER A 250 -10.23 -1.75 -4.04
C SER A 250 -10.41 -0.23 -3.95
N LEU A 251 -9.29 0.52 -3.84
CA LEU A 251 -9.32 1.99 -3.79
C LEU A 251 -9.88 2.61 -5.09
N LEU A 252 -9.62 2.04 -6.25
CA LEU A 252 -10.17 2.46 -7.54
C LEU A 252 -11.66 2.08 -7.71
N GLY A 253 -12.20 1.23 -6.84
CA GLY A 253 -13.58 0.75 -6.92
C GLY A 253 -13.80 -0.36 -7.95
N ASP A 254 -12.74 -1.05 -8.37
CA ASP A 254 -12.81 -2.22 -9.25
C ASP A 254 -13.21 -3.49 -8.49
N LEU A 255 -12.84 -3.60 -7.20
CA LEU A 255 -13.22 -4.71 -6.33
C LEU A 255 -14.49 -4.38 -5.53
N GLN A 256 -15.65 -4.51 -6.17
CA GLN A 256 -16.95 -4.27 -5.53
C GLN A 256 -17.55 -5.54 -4.92
N ASN A 257 -18.47 -5.36 -3.97
CA ASN A 257 -19.31 -6.42 -3.41
C ASN A 257 -18.52 -7.60 -2.80
N GLN A 258 -17.52 -7.31 -1.96
CA GLN A 258 -16.68 -8.31 -1.29
C GLN A 258 -15.81 -9.17 -2.23
N ALA A 259 -15.62 -8.75 -3.48
CA ALA A 259 -14.71 -9.42 -4.39
C ALA A 259 -13.24 -9.27 -3.94
N VAL A 260 -12.47 -10.34 -4.10
CA VAL A 260 -11.01 -10.32 -3.90
C VAL A 260 -10.29 -10.55 -5.24
N ALA A 261 -9.08 -10.01 -5.38
CA ALA A 261 -8.19 -10.27 -6.48
C ALA A 261 -7.58 -11.68 -6.32
N ALA A 262 -7.56 -12.43 -7.40
CA ALA A 262 -6.96 -13.74 -7.49
C ALA A 262 -5.95 -13.77 -8.65
N ALA A 263 -4.71 -14.13 -8.37
CA ALA A 263 -3.68 -14.33 -9.37
C ALA A 263 -3.77 -15.75 -9.94
N GLU A 264 -3.69 -15.91 -11.25
CA GLU A 264 -3.56 -17.22 -11.87
C GLU A 264 -2.11 -17.71 -11.80
N THR A 265 -1.89 -18.94 -11.35
CA THR A 265 -0.57 -19.56 -11.24
C THR A 265 -0.60 -20.96 -11.86
N SER A 266 0.57 -21.56 -12.07
CA SER A 266 0.65 -22.94 -12.59
C SER A 266 -0.08 -23.97 -11.71
N ASN A 267 -0.30 -23.65 -10.44
CA ASN A 267 -0.89 -24.54 -9.44
C ASN A 267 -2.31 -24.11 -9.03
N GLY A 268 -2.99 -23.31 -9.84
CA GLY A 268 -4.34 -22.81 -9.56
C GLY A 268 -4.37 -21.32 -9.24
N LEU A 269 -5.40 -20.87 -8.53
CA LEU A 269 -5.58 -19.47 -8.17
C LEU A 269 -4.94 -19.17 -6.82
N THR A 270 -4.26 -18.03 -6.71
CA THR A 270 -3.68 -17.53 -5.47
C THR A 270 -4.40 -16.26 -5.05
N VAL A 271 -4.71 -16.14 -3.76
CA VAL A 271 -5.43 -15.02 -3.15
C VAL A 271 -4.72 -14.55 -1.89
N LEU A 272 -4.92 -13.29 -1.49
CA LEU A 272 -4.41 -12.79 -0.21
C LEU A 272 -5.30 -13.26 0.95
N LEU A 273 -4.72 -13.91 1.96
CA LEU A 273 -5.47 -14.36 3.14
C LEU A 273 -6.15 -13.20 3.88
N GLU A 274 -5.44 -12.08 4.01
CA GLU A 274 -5.96 -10.88 4.67
C GLU A 274 -7.20 -10.33 3.94
N ALA A 275 -7.19 -10.33 2.60
CA ALA A 275 -8.34 -9.87 1.81
C ALA A 275 -9.58 -10.75 2.03
N LEU A 276 -9.38 -12.07 2.16
CA LEU A 276 -10.46 -13.01 2.49
C LEU A 276 -10.97 -12.77 3.92
N LEU A 277 -10.08 -12.57 4.88
CA LEU A 277 -10.43 -12.30 6.27
C LEU A 277 -11.25 -11.00 6.37
N ASP A 278 -10.80 -9.93 5.71
CA ASP A 278 -11.48 -8.63 5.72
C ASP A 278 -12.84 -8.68 5.00
N SER A 279 -12.98 -9.50 3.96
CA SER A 279 -14.21 -9.60 3.16
C SER A 279 -15.26 -10.52 3.76
N TYR A 280 -14.84 -11.66 4.33
CA TYR A 280 -15.74 -12.75 4.75
C TYR A 280 -15.69 -13.08 6.25
N GLY A 281 -14.67 -12.60 6.96
CA GLY A 281 -14.49 -12.85 8.37
C GLY A 281 -13.88 -14.21 8.72
N TYR A 282 -13.40 -14.32 9.96
CA TYR A 282 -12.66 -15.49 10.45
C TYR A 282 -13.46 -16.79 10.42
N ALA A 283 -14.75 -16.74 10.78
CA ALA A 283 -15.60 -17.92 10.83
C ALA A 283 -15.73 -18.60 9.45
N TRP A 284 -15.94 -17.79 8.40
CA TRP A 284 -15.99 -18.29 7.03
C TRP A 284 -14.63 -18.84 6.58
N LEU A 285 -13.54 -18.11 6.86
CA LEU A 285 -12.19 -18.54 6.48
C LEU A 285 -11.83 -19.90 7.10
N LYS A 286 -12.17 -20.10 8.38
CA LYS A 286 -11.97 -21.37 9.09
C LYS A 286 -12.75 -22.51 8.43
N GLU A 287 -14.00 -22.28 8.04
CA GLU A 287 -14.81 -23.27 7.33
C GLU A 287 -14.23 -23.60 5.95
N ALA A 288 -13.82 -22.58 5.20
CA ALA A 288 -13.22 -22.74 3.87
C ALA A 288 -11.92 -23.54 3.90
N LEU A 289 -11.06 -23.31 4.91
CA LEU A 289 -9.87 -24.11 5.17
C LEU A 289 -10.25 -25.57 5.51
N GLY A 290 -11.25 -25.78 6.37
CA GLY A 290 -11.70 -27.11 6.78
C GLY A 290 -12.27 -27.96 5.63
N LYS A 291 -12.89 -27.32 4.62
CA LYS A 291 -13.40 -28.00 3.42
C LYS A 291 -12.36 -28.10 2.28
N GLY A 292 -11.16 -27.54 2.47
CA GLY A 292 -10.12 -27.49 1.43
C GLY A 292 -10.50 -26.64 0.22
N CYS A 293 -11.39 -25.65 0.40
CA CYS A 293 -11.65 -24.58 -0.57
C CYS A 293 -10.45 -23.64 -0.68
N ILE A 294 -9.76 -23.42 0.45
CA ILE A 294 -8.54 -22.64 0.51
C ILE A 294 -7.46 -23.50 1.20
N SER A 295 -6.21 -23.38 0.77
CA SER A 295 -5.05 -23.92 1.47
C SER A 295 -3.97 -22.84 1.62
N HIS A 296 -3.46 -22.67 2.84
CA HIS A 296 -2.38 -21.72 3.12
C HIS A 296 -1.11 -22.08 2.34
N ILE A 297 -0.42 -21.06 1.82
CA ILE A 297 0.92 -21.22 1.26
C ILE A 297 1.89 -20.86 2.39
N GLU A 298 2.63 -21.87 2.86
CA GLU A 298 3.53 -21.77 4.01
C GLU A 298 4.45 -20.55 3.93
N ASP A 299 4.63 -19.90 5.08
CA ASP A 299 5.43 -18.68 5.25
C ASP A 299 5.02 -17.46 4.42
N THR A 300 3.91 -17.47 3.67
CA THR A 300 3.48 -16.31 2.87
C THR A 300 2.14 -15.75 3.36
N PRO A 301 1.79 -14.49 3.04
CA PRO A 301 0.45 -13.97 3.31
C PRO A 301 -0.62 -14.50 2.32
N LEU A 302 -0.25 -15.47 1.47
CA LEU A 302 -1.05 -15.95 0.35
C LEU A 302 -1.71 -17.29 0.66
N ALA A 303 -2.79 -17.57 -0.06
CA ALA A 303 -3.47 -18.85 -0.03
C ALA A 303 -3.74 -19.31 -1.45
N ARG A 304 -3.68 -20.62 -1.68
CA ARG A 304 -4.24 -21.23 -2.87
C ARG A 304 -5.73 -21.39 -2.70
N LEU A 305 -6.46 -20.94 -3.69
CA LEU A 305 -7.89 -21.10 -3.84
C LEU A 305 -8.15 -22.29 -4.76
N GLU A 306 -9.07 -23.17 -4.36
CA GLU A 306 -9.55 -24.33 -5.10
C GLU A 306 -11.03 -24.10 -5.47
N PRO A 307 -11.30 -23.41 -6.58
CA PRO A 307 -12.61 -22.86 -6.91
C PRO A 307 -13.76 -23.88 -6.81
N GLY A 308 -13.55 -25.07 -7.41
CA GLY A 308 -14.53 -26.16 -7.42
C GLY A 308 -14.92 -26.71 -6.04
N ARG A 309 -14.15 -26.42 -4.98
CA ARG A 309 -14.39 -26.86 -3.60
C ARG A 309 -15.07 -25.81 -2.72
N CYS A 310 -15.29 -24.59 -3.25
CA CYS A 310 -15.82 -23.45 -2.50
C CYS A 310 -17.35 -23.34 -2.46
N ARG A 311 -18.07 -24.45 -2.71
CA ARG A 311 -19.53 -24.55 -2.51
C ARG A 311 -19.84 -24.67 -1.00
N LEU A 312 -19.52 -23.60 -0.28
CA LEU A 312 -19.76 -23.40 1.16
C LEU A 312 -21.19 -22.94 1.42
#